data_AF-A0AAW1K2A1-F1
#
_entry.id   AF-A0AAW1K2A1-F1
#
_cell.length_a   1.000
_cell.length_b   1.000
_cell.length_c   1.000
_cell.angle_alpha   90.00
_cell.angle_beta   90.00
_cell.angle_gamma   90.00
#
_symmetry.space_group_name_H-M   'P 1'
#
loop_
_entity.id
_entity.type
_entity.pdbx_description
1 polymer ?
#
loop_
_entity_poly.entity_id
_entity_poly.type
_entity_poly.pdbx_seq_one_letter_code
_entity_poly.pdbx_strand_id
1 'polypeptide(L)'
;MTFTIERHYDIKFMGAVSSNFTKILALHDAHDINALWNKTAAVSFIESKQDPDGAFTDPGLTAEVILALSSKGLGAIRNLDCGKLDTDYENHVDLDGLTKSLQYHGNDSDPRNVTITYTLWVGTNITENYTLAITAPRNSSFYNIMQMAMEADPKFSFEASEWPNGHYVHTLAGYKEEPMGYHYWLLYRLPEVPDPLAPPANHMVAPVGVDDLLIEEGDHYLFWYKKL
;
A
#
# COMPACT_ATOMS: atom_id res chain seq x y z
N MET A 1 6.02 2.54 32.05
CA MET A 1 5.92 1.71 30.83
C MET A 1 6.95 2.27 29.88
N THR A 2 8.08 1.59 29.77
CA THR A 2 9.29 2.09 29.10
C THR A 2 9.27 1.57 27.68
N PHE A 3 9.16 2.45 26.69
CA PHE A 3 9.26 2.07 25.28
C PHE A 3 10.74 1.85 24.95
N THR A 4 11.12 0.59 24.73
CA THR A 4 12.45 0.24 24.23
C THR A 4 12.48 0.56 22.74
N ILE A 5 13.13 1.65 22.37
CA ILE A 5 13.49 1.95 20.98
C ILE A 5 14.63 0.99 20.63
N GLU A 6 14.36 0.02 19.75
CA GLU A 6 15.40 -0.83 19.17
C GLU A 6 16.39 0.07 18.40
N ARG A 7 17.57 0.25 19.00
CA ARG A 7 18.73 0.79 18.30
C ARG A 7 19.22 -0.28 17.33
N HIS A 8 18.98 -0.10 16.04
CA HIS A 8 19.86 -0.60 15.01
C HIS A 8 20.30 0.56 14.12
N TYR A 9 21.62 0.57 13.90
CA TYR A 9 22.40 1.59 13.22
C TYR A 9 21.86 1.86 11.81
N ASP A 10 21.87 3.14 11.41
CA ASP A 10 21.30 3.70 10.18
C ASP A 10 19.80 3.44 10.00
N ILE A 11 18.97 4.47 10.26
CA ILE A 11 17.54 4.46 9.93
C ILE A 11 17.41 4.44 8.39
N LYS A 12 17.57 3.26 7.80
CA LYS A 12 16.99 2.95 6.49
C LYS A 12 15.50 2.79 6.71
N PHE A 13 14.73 3.69 6.11
CA PHE A 13 13.28 3.58 5.98
C PHE A 13 12.92 2.38 5.08
N MET A 14 13.05 1.15 5.59
CA MET A 14 12.55 -0.05 4.93
C MET A 14 11.14 -0.34 5.45
N GLY A 15 10.16 0.19 4.73
CA GLY A 15 8.73 0.04 4.96
C GLY A 15 7.96 0.58 3.75
N ALA A 16 6.65 0.30 3.66
CA ALA A 16 5.77 0.91 2.66
C ALA A 16 5.82 2.44 2.75
N VAL A 17 5.61 3.15 1.62
CA VAL A 17 5.69 4.62 1.55
C VAL A 17 4.78 5.29 2.59
N SER A 18 3.55 4.76 2.77
CA SER A 18 2.59 5.18 3.80
C SER A 18 3.12 5.02 5.24
N SER A 19 3.83 3.93 5.53
CA SER A 19 4.44 3.69 6.86
C SER A 19 5.61 4.64 7.14
N ASN A 20 6.38 5.01 6.11
CA ASN A 20 7.52 5.91 6.24
C ASN A 20 7.07 7.37 6.44
N PHE A 21 5.95 7.76 5.84
CA PHE A 21 5.32 9.07 6.01
C PHE A 21 5.00 9.39 7.48
N THR A 22 4.22 8.52 8.14
CA THR A 22 3.80 8.74 9.54
C THR A 22 5.00 8.82 10.49
N LYS A 23 6.07 8.08 10.18
CA LYS A 23 7.34 8.16 10.92
C LYS A 23 8.03 9.50 10.74
N ILE A 24 8.03 10.06 9.54
CA ILE A 24 8.61 11.39 9.27
C ILE A 24 7.80 12.49 9.97
N LEU A 25 6.47 12.43 9.92
CA LEU A 25 5.62 13.36 10.68
C LEU A 25 5.88 13.30 12.18
N ALA A 26 5.95 12.09 12.75
CA ALA A 26 6.24 11.90 14.17
C ALA A 26 7.64 12.42 14.55
N LEU A 27 8.63 12.31 13.66
CA LEU A 27 9.98 12.83 13.86
C LEU A 27 10.04 14.36 13.78
N HIS A 28 9.21 14.99 12.96
CA HIS A 28 9.16 16.45 12.84
C HIS A 28 8.68 17.14 14.13
N ASP A 29 7.78 16.48 14.86
CA ASP A 29 7.27 16.97 16.15
C ASP A 29 8.19 16.60 17.35
N ALA A 30 9.20 15.74 17.14
CA ALA A 30 10.15 15.31 18.17
C ALA A 30 11.43 16.16 18.18
N HIS A 31 11.42 17.26 18.93
CA HIS A 31 12.48 18.28 18.96
C HIS A 31 13.90 17.74 19.25
N ASP A 32 14.01 16.69 20.08
CA ASP A 32 15.28 16.12 20.54
C ASP A 32 15.93 15.10 19.58
N ILE A 33 15.25 14.74 18.48
CA ILE A 33 15.68 13.64 17.58
C ILE A 33 16.27 14.17 16.27
N ASN A 34 16.20 15.48 16.00
CA ASN A 34 16.67 16.07 14.74
C ASN A 34 18.15 15.81 14.39
N ALA A 35 18.99 15.48 15.39
CA ALA A 35 20.39 15.11 15.18
C ALA A 35 20.61 13.62 14.83
N LEU A 36 19.57 12.79 14.97
CA LEU A 36 19.64 11.32 14.84
C LEU A 36 19.09 10.79 13.51
N TRP A 37 18.52 11.64 12.66
CA TRP A 37 18.00 11.25 11.35
C TRP A 37 18.40 12.25 10.26
N ASN A 38 18.63 11.75 9.04
CA ASN A 38 19.00 12.59 7.91
C ASN A 38 17.76 12.95 7.08
N LYS A 39 17.22 14.15 7.31
CA LYS A 39 16.04 14.67 6.61
C LYS A 39 16.23 14.70 5.09
N THR A 40 17.38 15.15 4.62
CA THR A 40 17.67 15.24 3.18
C THR A 40 17.64 13.87 2.51
N ALA A 41 18.18 12.84 3.17
CA ALA A 41 18.14 11.48 2.66
C ALA A 41 16.72 10.89 2.61
N ALA A 42 15.89 11.18 3.61
CA ALA A 42 14.49 10.75 3.65
C ALA A 42 13.65 11.41 2.54
N VAL A 43 13.84 12.72 2.32
CA VAL A 43 13.20 13.45 1.22
C VAL A 43 13.62 12.89 -0.13
N SER A 44 14.92 12.69 -0.35
CA SER A 44 15.44 12.11 -1.60
C SER A 44 14.87 10.71 -1.87
N PHE A 45 14.67 9.90 -0.82
CA PHE A 45 14.05 8.59 -0.94
C PHE A 45 12.57 8.70 -1.34
N ILE A 46 11.80 9.61 -0.73
CA ILE A 46 10.40 9.86 -1.11
C ILE A 46 10.33 10.33 -2.56
N GLU A 47 11.12 11.33 -2.95
CA GLU A 47 11.16 11.84 -4.34
C GLU A 47 11.48 10.72 -5.34
N SER A 48 12.36 9.78 -4.99
CA SER A 48 12.67 8.62 -5.86
C SER A 48 11.51 7.64 -6.08
N LYS A 49 10.41 7.79 -5.33
CA LYS A 49 9.19 6.97 -5.42
C LYS A 49 8.03 7.71 -6.08
N GLN A 50 8.25 8.95 -6.52
CA GLN A 50 7.26 9.73 -7.23
C GLN A 50 7.09 9.22 -8.67
N ASP A 51 5.84 9.14 -9.12
CA ASP A 51 5.51 8.79 -10.50
C ASP A 51 5.92 9.93 -11.48
N PRO A 52 6.06 9.65 -12.79
CA PRO A 52 6.47 10.66 -13.77
C PRO A 52 5.53 11.88 -13.89
N ASP A 53 4.28 11.74 -13.44
CA ASP A 53 3.27 12.80 -13.39
C ASP A 53 3.30 13.60 -12.06
N GLY A 54 4.17 13.22 -11.14
CA GLY A 54 4.31 13.86 -9.83
C GLY A 54 3.42 13.25 -8.73
N ALA A 55 2.62 12.22 -9.04
CA ALA A 55 1.77 11.57 -8.05
C ALA A 55 2.52 10.49 -7.26
N PHE A 56 1.92 10.04 -6.16
CA PHE A 56 2.36 8.88 -5.40
C PHE A 56 1.25 7.83 -5.41
N THR A 57 0.98 7.25 -6.58
CA THR A 57 -0.04 6.21 -6.85
C THR A 57 -1.51 6.54 -6.55
N ASP A 58 -1.84 7.15 -5.41
CA ASP A 58 -3.19 7.53 -5.03
C ASP A 58 -3.27 8.93 -4.39
N PRO A 59 -4.44 9.61 -4.44
CA PRO A 59 -4.59 10.95 -3.90
C PRO A 59 -4.40 11.05 -2.39
N GLY A 60 -4.69 10.00 -1.64
CA GLY A 60 -4.52 9.94 -0.18
C GLY A 60 -3.05 9.91 0.18
N LEU A 61 -2.29 9.00 -0.41
CA LEU A 61 -0.84 8.91 -0.25
C LEU A 61 -0.15 10.19 -0.74
N THR A 62 -0.64 10.79 -1.82
CA THR A 62 -0.13 12.09 -2.30
C THR A 62 -0.36 13.20 -1.27
N ALA A 63 -1.57 13.31 -0.70
CA ALA A 63 -1.87 14.30 0.33
C ALA A 63 -1.03 14.09 1.60
N GLU A 64 -0.82 12.84 1.99
CA GLU A 64 0.08 12.47 3.08
C GLU A 64 1.52 12.91 2.78
N VAL A 65 2.10 12.51 1.65
CA VAL A 65 3.47 12.91 1.28
C VAL A 65 3.66 14.42 1.29
N ILE A 66 2.69 15.18 0.77
CA ILE A 66 2.70 16.66 0.82
C ILE A 66 2.80 17.16 2.26
N LEU A 67 2.03 16.59 3.19
CA LEU A 67 2.08 16.97 4.60
C LEU A 67 3.45 16.70 5.23
N ALA A 68 4.11 15.58 4.91
CA ALA A 68 5.45 15.26 5.45
C ALA A 68 6.58 16.07 4.83
N LEU A 69 6.47 16.42 3.55
CA LEU A 69 7.43 17.31 2.89
C LEU A 69 7.23 18.77 3.34
N SER A 70 6.03 19.11 3.83
CA SER A 70 5.78 20.42 4.39
C SER A 70 6.67 20.69 5.62
N SER A 71 6.98 21.96 5.85
CA SER A 71 7.75 22.38 7.02
C SER A 71 6.97 22.31 8.33
N LYS A 72 5.72 21.82 8.31
CA LYS A 72 4.77 21.87 9.43
C LYS A 72 4.16 20.50 9.69
N GLY A 73 4.29 20.01 10.93
CA GLY A 73 3.60 18.80 11.39
C GLY A 73 2.12 19.02 11.68
N LEU A 74 1.40 17.95 12.04
CA LEU A 74 -0.04 18.02 12.36
C LEU A 74 -0.33 18.92 13.59
N GLY A 75 0.65 19.14 14.47
CA GLY A 75 0.56 20.11 15.57
C GLY A 75 0.35 21.56 15.12
N ALA A 76 0.71 21.90 13.88
CA ALA A 76 0.54 23.24 13.33
C ALA A 76 -0.90 23.55 12.87
N ILE A 77 -1.79 22.55 12.84
CA ILE A 77 -3.19 22.70 12.38
C ILE A 77 -3.92 23.79 13.16
N ARG A 78 -3.68 23.90 14.47
CA ARG A 78 -4.31 24.91 15.33
C ARG A 78 -3.91 26.35 14.99
N ASN A 79 -2.78 26.52 14.31
CA ASN A 79 -2.23 27.81 13.93
C ASN A 79 -2.34 28.06 12.42
N LEU A 80 -3.19 27.29 11.72
CA LEU A 80 -3.48 27.54 10.32
C LEU A 80 -4.27 28.85 10.20
N ASP A 81 -3.68 29.81 9.51
CA ASP A 81 -4.36 31.02 9.11
C ASP A 81 -5.20 30.71 7.86
N CYS A 82 -6.49 30.43 8.07
CA CYS A 82 -7.45 30.21 6.99
C CYS A 82 -7.95 31.53 6.36
N GLY A 83 -7.37 32.67 6.76
CA GLY A 83 -7.91 34.01 6.55
C GLY A 83 -6.95 34.99 5.89
N LYS A 84 -6.22 34.57 4.85
CA LYS A 84 -5.66 35.48 3.85
C LYS A 84 -5.75 34.86 2.47
N LEU A 85 -6.53 35.50 1.59
CA LEU A 85 -6.26 35.45 0.15
C LEU A 85 -4.91 36.16 -0.03
N ASP A 86 -3.82 35.40 -0.04
CA ASP A 86 -2.56 35.94 -0.54
C ASP A 86 -2.78 36.26 -2.02
N THR A 87 -2.97 37.54 -2.32
CA THR A 87 -3.06 38.08 -3.68
C THR A 87 -1.73 38.04 -4.43
N ASP A 88 -0.70 37.39 -3.89
CA ASP A 88 0.68 37.42 -4.41
C ASP A 88 1.30 36.03 -4.71
N TYR A 89 0.51 34.95 -4.73
CA TYR A 89 0.93 33.78 -5.51
C TYR A 89 0.48 33.98 -6.95
N GLU A 90 1.35 34.59 -7.77
CA GLU A 90 1.34 34.23 -9.18
C GLU A 90 1.40 32.71 -9.24
N ASN A 91 0.31 32.10 -9.71
CA ASN A 91 0.26 30.69 -10.01
C ASN A 91 1.28 30.42 -11.12
N HIS A 92 2.55 30.22 -10.75
CA HIS A 92 3.57 29.62 -11.60
C HIS A 92 3.30 28.11 -11.76
N VAL A 93 2.05 27.76 -12.01
CA VAL A 93 1.72 26.53 -12.70
C VAL A 93 1.85 26.90 -14.17
N ASP A 94 3.05 26.74 -14.72
CA ASP A 94 3.21 26.75 -16.18
C ASP A 94 2.31 25.65 -16.72
N LEU A 95 1.17 26.07 -17.28
CA LEU A 95 0.12 25.23 -17.86
C LEU A 95 0.58 24.55 -19.17
N ASP A 96 1.88 24.57 -19.46
CA ASP A 96 2.50 23.91 -20.61
C ASP A 96 2.84 22.43 -20.33
N GLY A 97 2.75 21.97 -19.07
CA GLY A 97 2.99 20.57 -18.69
C GLY A 97 1.79 19.62 -18.94
N LEU A 98 0.56 20.12 -18.86
CA LEU A 98 -0.67 19.32 -18.99
C LEU A 98 -0.98 18.92 -20.44
N THR A 99 -0.46 19.65 -21.42
CA THR A 99 -0.66 19.39 -22.86
C THR A 99 0.33 18.38 -23.43
N LYS A 100 1.40 18.02 -22.70
CA LYS A 100 2.40 17.05 -23.16
C LYS A 100 2.18 15.63 -22.63
N SER A 101 1.41 15.44 -21.54
CA SER A 101 1.05 14.11 -21.03
C SER A 101 -0.15 13.48 -21.77
N LEU A 102 -0.95 14.28 -22.49
CA LEU A 102 -2.05 13.78 -23.32
C LEU A 102 -1.60 13.10 -24.63
N GLN A 103 -0.30 13.02 -24.91
CA GLN A 103 0.24 12.50 -26.18
C GLN A 103 1.10 11.23 -26.05
N TYR A 104 1.06 10.53 -24.91
CA TYR A 104 1.69 9.22 -24.80
C TYR A 104 0.82 8.16 -24.10
N HIS A 105 -0.50 8.19 -24.33
CA HIS A 105 -1.24 6.93 -24.33
C HIS A 105 -1.19 6.38 -25.76
N GLY A 106 -0.16 5.55 -25.99
CA GLY A 106 -0.18 4.62 -27.10
C GLY A 106 -1.54 3.93 -27.14
N ASN A 107 -2.04 3.78 -28.36
CA ASN A 107 -3.32 3.23 -28.74
C ASN A 107 -3.44 1.75 -28.31
N ASP A 108 -3.47 1.46 -27.01
CA ASP A 108 -3.67 0.13 -26.42
C ASP A 108 -5.15 -0.02 -26.04
N SER A 109 -6.00 0.20 -27.04
CA SER A 109 -7.46 0.08 -26.97
C SER A 109 -7.95 -1.37 -27.02
N ASP A 110 -7.07 -2.32 -26.73
CA ASP A 110 -7.45 -3.73 -26.61
C ASP A 110 -7.53 -4.05 -25.11
N PRO A 111 -8.68 -4.49 -24.58
CA PRO A 111 -8.76 -4.96 -23.20
C PRO A 111 -7.87 -6.20 -23.06
N ARG A 112 -6.59 -5.97 -22.76
CA ARG A 112 -5.64 -7.05 -22.48
C ARG A 112 -6.06 -7.66 -21.16
N ASN A 113 -6.54 -8.89 -21.23
CA ASN A 113 -6.70 -9.69 -20.03
C ASN A 113 -5.31 -10.10 -19.55
N VAL A 114 -5.11 -10.03 -18.25
CA VAL A 114 -3.91 -10.51 -17.57
C VAL A 114 -4.24 -11.75 -16.75
N THR A 115 -3.28 -12.65 -16.65
CA THR A 115 -3.38 -13.85 -15.82
C THR A 115 -2.51 -13.72 -14.59
N ILE A 116 -3.11 -13.95 -13.42
CA ILE A 116 -2.44 -13.92 -12.13
C ILE A 116 -2.59 -15.26 -11.41
N THR A 117 -1.72 -15.51 -10.44
CA THR A 117 -1.84 -16.65 -9.53
C THR A 117 -2.33 -16.19 -8.17
N TYR A 118 -3.45 -16.74 -7.70
CA TYR A 118 -4.00 -16.48 -6.38
C TYR A 118 -3.89 -17.73 -5.51
N THR A 119 -3.20 -17.61 -4.37
CA THR A 119 -2.96 -18.69 -3.41
C THR A 119 -3.55 -18.38 -2.04
N LEU A 120 -4.10 -19.38 -1.38
CA LEU A 120 -4.55 -19.36 0.01
C LEU A 120 -3.71 -20.35 0.83
N TRP A 121 -3.11 -19.88 1.91
CA TRP A 121 -2.50 -20.72 2.93
C TRP A 121 -3.24 -20.61 4.26
N VAL A 122 -3.50 -21.74 4.89
CA VAL A 122 -4.13 -21.79 6.21
C VAL A 122 -3.18 -22.40 7.23
N GLY A 123 -3.04 -21.72 8.36
CA GLY A 123 -2.23 -22.13 9.50
C GLY A 123 -0.77 -21.68 9.37
N THR A 124 -0.13 -21.45 10.53
CA THR A 124 1.30 -21.07 10.59
C THR A 124 2.21 -22.13 9.96
N ASN A 125 1.82 -23.40 10.00
CA ASN A 125 2.54 -24.51 9.38
C ASN A 125 1.99 -24.88 7.99
N ILE A 126 1.13 -24.05 7.40
CA ILE A 126 0.53 -24.25 6.07
C ILE A 126 -0.14 -25.63 5.97
N THR A 127 -1.15 -25.85 6.82
CA THR A 127 -1.90 -27.11 6.84
C THR A 127 -2.80 -27.27 5.63
N GLU A 128 -3.25 -26.16 5.05
CA GLU A 128 -4.01 -26.15 3.80
C GLU A 128 -3.39 -25.18 2.81
N ASN A 129 -3.36 -25.57 1.54
CA ASN A 129 -2.84 -24.79 0.43
C ASN A 129 -3.76 -24.95 -0.79
N TYR A 130 -4.29 -23.84 -1.28
CA TYR A 130 -5.12 -23.78 -2.48
C TYR A 130 -4.56 -22.74 -3.44
N THR A 131 -4.42 -23.08 -4.72
CA THR A 131 -3.89 -22.19 -5.75
C THR A 131 -4.81 -22.20 -6.95
N LEU A 132 -5.10 -21.02 -7.48
CA LEU A 132 -5.97 -20.81 -8.63
C LEU A 132 -5.36 -19.75 -9.56
N ALA A 133 -5.38 -20.00 -10.86
CA ALA A 133 -5.04 -19.01 -11.87
C ALA A 133 -6.32 -18.29 -12.33
N ILE A 134 -6.33 -16.96 -12.27
CA ILE A 134 -7.46 -16.13 -12.67
C ILE A 134 -7.04 -15.22 -13.81
N THR A 135 -7.89 -15.12 -14.82
CA THR A 135 -7.69 -14.22 -15.96
C THR A 135 -8.73 -13.11 -15.89
N ALA A 136 -8.26 -11.87 -15.88
CA ALA A 136 -9.10 -10.69 -15.67
C ALA A 136 -8.62 -9.51 -16.52
N PRO A 137 -9.46 -8.50 -16.79
CA PRO A 137 -9.01 -7.28 -17.44
C PRO A 137 -7.85 -6.63 -16.68
N ARG A 138 -6.84 -6.15 -17.41
CA ARG A 138 -5.73 -5.39 -16.83
C ARG A 138 -6.26 -4.22 -15.99
N ASN A 139 -5.54 -3.87 -14.92
CA ASN A 139 -5.92 -2.82 -13.96
C ASN A 139 -7.23 -3.12 -13.19
N SER A 140 -7.65 -4.38 -13.11
CA SER A 140 -8.69 -4.77 -12.15
C SER A 140 -8.13 -4.73 -10.73
N SER A 141 -8.97 -4.38 -9.76
CA SER A 141 -8.62 -4.49 -8.34
C SER A 141 -8.51 -5.95 -7.91
N PHE A 142 -7.73 -6.20 -6.86
CA PHE A 142 -7.64 -7.54 -6.28
C PHE A 142 -8.98 -7.98 -5.65
N TYR A 143 -9.80 -7.05 -5.18
CA TYR A 143 -11.16 -7.35 -4.74
C TYR A 143 -12.00 -7.99 -5.86
N ASN A 144 -11.94 -7.47 -7.08
CA ASN A 144 -12.61 -8.08 -8.23
C ASN A 144 -12.06 -9.48 -8.53
N ILE A 145 -10.74 -9.69 -8.39
CA ILE A 145 -10.13 -11.03 -8.51
C ILE A 145 -10.71 -12.00 -7.48
N MET A 146 -10.87 -11.56 -6.23
CA MET A 146 -11.45 -12.40 -5.19
C MET A 146 -12.90 -12.80 -5.51
N GLN A 147 -13.70 -11.87 -6.06
CA GLN A 147 -15.05 -12.17 -6.53
C GLN A 147 -15.06 -13.22 -7.67
N MET A 148 -14.18 -13.07 -8.65
CA MET A 148 -14.06 -14.08 -9.71
C MET A 148 -13.55 -15.43 -9.18
N ALA A 149 -12.63 -15.42 -8.21
CA ALA A 149 -12.09 -16.63 -7.60
C ALA A 149 -13.16 -17.40 -6.82
N MET A 150 -14.01 -16.73 -6.04
CA MET A 150 -15.08 -17.41 -5.30
C MET A 150 -16.18 -17.97 -6.21
N GLU A 151 -16.42 -17.36 -7.38
CA GLU A 151 -17.32 -17.91 -8.40
C GLU A 151 -16.73 -19.15 -9.09
N ALA A 152 -15.41 -19.15 -9.31
CA ALA A 152 -14.70 -20.23 -9.99
C ALA A 152 -14.46 -21.46 -9.08
N ASP A 153 -14.08 -21.25 -7.82
CA ASP A 153 -13.88 -22.31 -6.83
C ASP A 153 -14.42 -21.87 -5.45
N PRO A 154 -15.41 -22.59 -4.89
CA PRO A 154 -16.01 -22.25 -3.60
C PRO A 154 -15.01 -22.24 -2.44
N LYS A 155 -13.82 -22.85 -2.57
CA LYS A 155 -12.74 -22.72 -1.56
C LYS A 155 -12.22 -21.30 -1.39
N PHE A 156 -12.40 -20.45 -2.41
CA PHE A 156 -12.02 -19.04 -2.38
C PHE A 156 -13.17 -18.14 -1.90
N SER A 157 -14.25 -18.71 -1.36
CA SER A 157 -15.31 -17.94 -0.72
C SER A 157 -14.73 -17.03 0.37
N PHE A 158 -15.14 -15.77 0.36
CA PHE A 158 -14.70 -14.78 1.34
C PHE A 158 -15.86 -13.91 1.83
N GLU A 159 -15.65 -13.27 2.97
CA GLU A 159 -16.52 -12.23 3.51
C GLU A 159 -15.69 -10.97 3.79
N ALA A 160 -16.26 -9.83 3.45
CA ALA A 160 -15.66 -8.53 3.70
C ALA A 160 -16.68 -7.55 4.29
N SER A 161 -16.19 -6.65 5.14
CA SER A 161 -16.94 -5.49 5.63
C SER A 161 -16.57 -4.26 4.82
N GLU A 162 -17.53 -3.40 4.49
CA GLU A 162 -17.26 -2.09 3.90
C GLU A 162 -16.82 -1.10 4.97
N TRP A 163 -15.71 -0.41 4.72
CA TRP A 163 -15.20 0.70 5.52
C TRP A 163 -15.01 1.94 4.62
N PRO A 164 -14.90 3.15 5.18
CA PRO A 164 -14.71 4.37 4.38
C PRO A 164 -13.46 4.34 3.48
N ASN A 165 -12.48 3.51 3.83
CA ASN A 165 -11.22 3.32 3.13
C ASN A 165 -11.17 2.04 2.26
N GLY A 166 -12.32 1.40 2.00
CA GLY A 166 -12.43 0.20 1.17
C GLY A 166 -12.93 -1.03 1.93
N HIS A 167 -12.81 -2.20 1.31
CA HIS A 167 -13.25 -3.47 1.83
C HIS A 167 -12.20 -4.10 2.74
N TYR A 168 -12.63 -4.42 3.96
CA TYR A 168 -11.85 -5.20 4.91
C TYR A 168 -12.26 -6.67 4.84
N VAL A 169 -11.39 -7.50 4.27
CA VAL A 169 -11.60 -8.94 4.18
C VAL A 169 -11.25 -9.60 5.51
N HIS A 170 -12.21 -10.29 6.13
CA HIS A 170 -12.06 -10.87 7.46
C HIS A 170 -12.35 -12.37 7.54
N THR A 171 -12.92 -12.96 6.49
CA THR A 171 -13.15 -14.40 6.40
C THR A 171 -12.75 -14.87 5.01
N LEU A 172 -11.91 -15.90 4.90
CA LEU A 172 -11.65 -16.60 3.64
C LEU A 172 -11.64 -18.11 3.90
N ALA A 173 -12.06 -18.91 2.93
CA ALA A 173 -12.09 -20.38 3.03
C ALA A 173 -12.79 -20.91 4.31
N GLY A 174 -13.76 -20.16 4.85
CA GLY A 174 -14.45 -20.48 6.11
C GLY A 174 -13.68 -20.13 7.40
N TYR A 175 -12.44 -19.64 7.30
CA TYR A 175 -11.64 -19.19 8.45
C TYR A 175 -11.81 -17.69 8.66
N LYS A 176 -12.44 -17.35 9.79
CA LYS A 176 -12.61 -15.97 10.22
C LYS A 176 -11.43 -15.54 11.08
N GLU A 177 -11.02 -14.29 10.95
CA GLU A 177 -10.00 -13.70 11.84
C GLU A 177 -10.44 -13.74 13.31
N GLU A 178 -9.46 -13.98 14.18
CA GLU A 178 -9.64 -14.04 15.61
C GLU A 178 -8.63 -13.13 16.30
N PRO A 179 -8.95 -11.84 16.50
CA PRO A 179 -8.02 -10.88 17.10
C PRO A 179 -7.53 -11.31 18.49
N MET A 180 -8.40 -11.92 19.31
CA MET A 180 -8.01 -12.47 20.63
C MET A 180 -7.07 -13.68 20.53
N GLY A 181 -7.19 -14.46 19.46
CA GLY A 181 -6.32 -15.61 19.17
C GLY A 181 -5.03 -15.23 18.43
N TYR A 182 -4.92 -13.98 18.01
CA TYR A 182 -3.89 -13.44 17.12
C TYR A 182 -3.85 -14.09 15.74
N HIS A 183 -4.98 -14.60 15.25
CA HIS A 183 -5.08 -15.15 13.90
C HIS A 183 -5.62 -14.10 12.93
N TYR A 184 -4.82 -13.81 11.89
CA TYR A 184 -5.11 -12.78 10.90
C TYR A 184 -4.88 -13.30 9.49
N TRP A 185 -5.57 -12.69 8.54
CA TRP A 185 -5.32 -12.86 7.12
C TRP A 185 -4.35 -11.79 6.63
N LEU A 186 -3.21 -12.22 6.09
CA LEU A 186 -2.22 -11.31 5.50
C LEU A 186 -2.16 -11.51 4.00
N LEU A 187 -2.32 -10.42 3.25
CA LEU A 187 -2.18 -10.37 1.81
C LEU A 187 -0.73 -10.04 1.44
N TYR A 188 -0.12 -10.88 0.61
CA TYR A 188 1.21 -10.70 0.07
C TYR A 188 1.15 -10.55 -1.44
N ARG A 189 2.04 -9.71 -1.99
CA ARG A 189 2.37 -9.67 -3.42
C ARG A 189 3.78 -10.20 -3.58
N LEU A 190 3.92 -11.28 -4.34
CA LEU A 190 5.15 -12.07 -4.43
C LEU A 190 5.71 -12.03 -5.86
N PRO A 191 7.05 -12.08 -6.00
CA PRO A 191 7.68 -12.13 -7.32
C PRO A 191 7.53 -13.49 -8.01
N GLU A 192 7.26 -14.54 -7.23
CA GLU A 192 7.14 -15.93 -7.70
C GLU A 192 6.01 -16.64 -6.93
N VAL A 193 5.58 -17.79 -7.43
CA VAL A 193 4.60 -18.65 -6.75
C VAL A 193 5.10 -18.98 -5.34
N PRO A 194 4.26 -18.84 -4.29
CA PRO A 194 4.68 -19.06 -2.92
C PRO A 194 5.11 -20.51 -2.67
N ASP A 195 6.32 -20.70 -2.12
CA ASP A 195 6.86 -22.00 -1.71
C ASP A 195 6.65 -22.23 -0.20
N PRO A 196 5.90 -23.27 0.22
CA PRO A 196 5.71 -23.59 1.64
C PRO A 196 7.00 -23.85 2.43
N LEU A 197 8.10 -24.23 1.76
CA LEU A 197 9.41 -24.44 2.39
C LEU A 197 10.20 -23.13 2.60
N ALA A 198 9.81 -22.07 1.90
CA ALA A 198 10.40 -20.74 2.02
C ALA A 198 9.29 -19.67 2.17
N PRO A 199 8.61 -19.61 3.33
CA PRO A 199 7.49 -18.70 3.51
C PRO A 199 7.91 -17.23 3.38
N PRO A 200 7.02 -16.37 2.86
CA PRO A 200 7.35 -14.97 2.60
C PRO A 200 7.57 -14.18 3.88
N ALA A 201 8.57 -13.29 3.83
CA ALA A 201 8.87 -12.35 4.89
C ALA A 201 7.82 -11.24 4.99
N ASN A 202 7.66 -10.65 6.18
CA ASN A 202 6.63 -9.65 6.47
C ASN A 202 6.75 -8.35 5.63
N HIS A 203 7.91 -8.04 5.06
CA HIS A 203 8.06 -6.86 4.20
C HIS A 203 7.44 -7.03 2.80
N MET A 204 7.00 -8.25 2.45
CA MET A 204 6.32 -8.56 1.20
C MET A 204 4.78 -8.51 1.32
N VAL A 205 4.27 -8.10 2.49
CA VAL A 205 2.85 -7.80 2.66
C VAL A 205 2.46 -6.67 1.71
N ALA A 206 1.32 -6.80 1.05
CA ALA A 206 0.82 -5.80 0.13
C ALA A 206 0.71 -4.43 0.84
N PRO A 207 1.18 -3.34 0.21
CA PRO A 207 1.23 -2.03 0.86
C PRO A 207 -0.16 -1.36 1.01
N VAL A 208 -1.15 -1.86 0.27
CA VAL A 208 -2.51 -1.30 0.17
C VAL A 208 -3.56 -2.40 0.31
N GLY A 209 -4.82 -2.00 0.52
CA GLY A 209 -5.96 -2.90 0.63
C GLY A 209 -6.34 -3.55 -0.71
N VAL A 210 -7.30 -4.48 -0.66
CA VAL A 210 -7.73 -5.27 -1.84
C VAL A 210 -8.36 -4.44 -2.96
N ASP A 211 -8.95 -3.28 -2.64
CA ASP A 211 -9.55 -2.39 -3.64
C ASP A 211 -8.51 -1.60 -4.44
N ASP A 212 -7.46 -1.13 -3.77
CA ASP A 212 -6.41 -0.30 -4.38
C ASP A 212 -5.27 -1.15 -4.97
N LEU A 213 -5.23 -2.45 -4.67
CA LEU A 213 -4.23 -3.35 -5.20
C LEU A 213 -4.58 -3.74 -6.64
N LEU A 214 -3.94 -3.06 -7.59
CA LEU A 214 -4.07 -3.36 -9.03
C LEU A 214 -3.23 -4.58 -9.43
N ILE A 215 -3.77 -5.36 -10.37
CA ILE A 215 -3.13 -6.56 -10.90
C ILE A 215 -2.32 -6.33 -12.18
N GLU A 216 -1.21 -7.07 -12.29
CA GLU A 216 -0.36 -7.11 -13.47
C GLU A 216 -0.10 -8.56 -13.94
N GLU A 217 0.27 -8.72 -15.20
CA GLU A 217 0.53 -10.05 -15.80
C GLU A 217 1.61 -10.80 -15.02
N GLY A 218 1.30 -12.03 -14.63
CA GLY A 218 2.23 -12.89 -13.90
C GLY A 218 2.35 -12.59 -12.41
N ASP A 219 1.56 -11.65 -11.85
CA ASP A 219 1.57 -11.41 -10.41
C ASP A 219 1.16 -12.66 -9.61
N HIS A 220 1.83 -12.86 -8.48
CA HIS A 220 1.53 -13.92 -7.53
C HIS A 220 1.04 -13.32 -6.22
N TYR A 221 -0.22 -13.59 -5.88
CA TYR A 221 -0.84 -13.13 -4.65
C TYR A 221 -1.06 -14.29 -3.69
N LEU A 222 -0.77 -14.04 -2.41
CA LEU A 222 -0.98 -15.01 -1.35
C LEU A 222 -1.78 -14.36 -0.22
N PHE A 223 -2.91 -14.95 0.12
CA PHE A 223 -3.54 -14.73 1.43
C PHE A 223 -3.10 -15.83 2.39
N TRP A 224 -2.51 -15.45 3.52
CA TRP A 224 -2.02 -16.41 4.52
C TRP A 224 -2.70 -16.16 5.87
N TYR A 225 -3.48 -17.14 6.31
CA TYR A 225 -4.05 -17.18 7.64
C TYR A 225 -3.03 -17.76 8.62
N LYS A 226 -2.50 -16.93 9.51
CA LYS A 226 -1.52 -17.39 10.50
C LYS A 226 -1.66 -16.64 11.82
N LYS A 227 -1.06 -17.24 12.84
CA LYS A 227 -0.87 -16.61 14.13
C LYS A 227 0.30 -15.62 14.07
N LEU A 228 0.08 -14.39 14.54
CA LEU A 228 1.10 -13.36 14.76
C LEU A 228 1.66 -13.38 16.19
#